data_AF-A0A5N6V0X5-F1
#
_entry.id   AF-A0A5N6V0X5-F1
#
_cell.length_a   1.000
_cell.length_b   1.000
_cell.length_c   1.000
_cell.angle_alpha   90.00
_cell.angle_beta   90.00
_cell.angle_gamma   90.00
#
_symmetry.space_group_name_H-M   'P 1'
#
loop_
_entity.id
_entity.type
_entity.pdbx_description
1 polymer ?
#
loop_
_entity_poly.entity_id
_entity_poly.type
_entity_poly.pdbx_seq_one_letter_code
_entity_poly.pdbx_strand_id
1 'polypeptide(L)'
;MSTPPGPPPSPPPPPPGDPRAKIPPFDVKLRNTPPNCFYQAAKPSPTVNLSIKPTGPYFIYGTLTDPCMVSEILNPDKDPELRPAFIQGYECKMWGQYTVLVVAFSVTVVEGSVY
;
A
#
# COMPACT_ATOMS: atom_id res chain seq x y z
N MET A 1 -46.36 -23.66 -49.49
CA MET A 1 -45.40 -22.65 -49.01
C MET A 1 -44.19 -23.41 -48.48
N SER A 2 -43.02 -23.29 -49.11
CA SER A 2 -41.82 -24.05 -48.76
C SER A 2 -40.90 -23.22 -47.87
N THR A 3 -40.62 -23.71 -46.66
CA THR A 3 -39.72 -23.06 -45.68
C THR A 3 -38.26 -23.19 -46.14
N PRO A 4 -37.42 -22.14 -46.07
CA PRO A 4 -36.02 -22.25 -46.42
C PRO A 4 -35.23 -23.07 -45.37
N PRO A 5 -34.15 -23.77 -45.75
CA PRO A 5 -33.34 -24.54 -44.82
C PRO A 5 -32.58 -23.60 -43.88
N GLY A 6 -32.58 -23.93 -42.59
CA GLY A 6 -31.86 -23.17 -41.56
C GLY A 6 -30.33 -23.26 -41.69
N PRO A 7 -29.57 -22.29 -41.17
CA PRO A 7 -28.11 -22.27 -41.24
C PRO A 7 -27.48 -23.47 -40.50
N PRO A 8 -26.29 -23.92 -40.93
CA PRO A 8 -25.61 -25.04 -40.29
C PRO A 8 -25.20 -24.72 -38.84
N PRO A 9 -25.13 -25.72 -37.95
CA PRO A 9 -24.74 -25.52 -36.56
C PRO A 9 -23.30 -25.01 -36.46
N SER A 10 -23.07 -24.04 -35.57
CA SER A 10 -21.76 -23.48 -35.30
C SER A 10 -20.79 -24.53 -34.73
N PRO A 11 -19.50 -24.50 -35.11
CA PRO A 11 -18.50 -25.43 -34.59
C PRO A 11 -18.33 -25.26 -33.06
N PRO A 12 -17.97 -26.34 -32.34
CA PRO A 12 -17.75 -26.28 -30.91
C PRO A 12 -16.55 -25.38 -30.56
N PRO A 13 -16.59 -24.68 -29.41
CA PRO A 13 -15.48 -23.83 -28.98
C PRO A 13 -14.21 -24.65 -28.70
N PRO A 14 -13.02 -24.04 -28.91
CA PRO A 14 -11.76 -24.71 -28.60
C PRO A 14 -11.63 -24.99 -27.09
N PRO A 15 -10.88 -26.05 -26.70
CA PRO A 15 -10.70 -26.41 -25.30
C PRO A 15 -10.03 -25.28 -24.49
N PRO A 16 -10.39 -25.10 -23.21
CA PRO A 16 -9.75 -24.10 -22.35
C PRO A 16 -8.25 -24.39 -22.22
N GLY A 17 -7.41 -23.39 -22.53
CA GLY A 17 -5.96 -23.48 -22.33
C GLY A 17 -5.59 -23.57 -20.85
N ASP A 18 -4.50 -24.31 -20.55
CA ASP A 18 -4.03 -24.58 -19.19
C ASP A 18 -3.79 -23.27 -18.40
N PRO A 19 -4.50 -23.04 -17.26
CA PRO A 19 -4.32 -21.87 -16.41
C PRO A 19 -2.89 -21.69 -15.88
N ARG A 20 -2.09 -22.77 -15.80
CA ARG A 20 -0.72 -22.73 -15.28
C ARG A 20 0.29 -22.14 -16.27
N ALA A 21 -0.05 -22.01 -17.55
CA ALA A 21 0.82 -21.40 -18.56
C ALA A 21 0.79 -19.85 -18.54
N LYS A 22 -0.13 -19.25 -17.78
CA LYS A 22 -0.23 -17.79 -17.65
C LYS A 22 0.72 -17.32 -16.55
N ILE A 23 1.98 -17.10 -16.92
CA ILE A 23 2.87 -16.26 -16.13
C ILE A 23 2.17 -14.89 -15.99
N PRO A 24 1.91 -14.39 -14.77
CA PRO A 24 1.30 -13.08 -14.60
C PRO A 24 2.20 -12.04 -15.27
N PRO A 25 1.65 -11.07 -16.04
CA PRO A 25 2.46 -10.08 -16.78
C PRO A 25 3.38 -9.22 -15.89
N PHE A 26 3.20 -9.27 -14.58
CA PHE A 26 4.05 -8.63 -13.58
C PHE A 26 5.43 -9.29 -13.43
N ASP A 27 5.52 -10.63 -13.51
CA ASP A 27 6.79 -11.36 -13.32
C ASP A 27 7.79 -11.15 -14.48
N VAL A 28 7.29 -10.89 -15.69
CA VAL A 28 8.13 -10.60 -16.87
C VAL A 28 8.75 -9.20 -16.78
N LYS A 29 8.05 -8.24 -16.17
CA LYS A 29 8.48 -6.84 -16.15
C LYS A 29 9.53 -6.54 -15.09
N LEU A 30 9.57 -7.31 -14.00
CA LEU A 30 10.59 -7.18 -12.96
C LEU A 30 11.99 -7.61 -13.45
N ARG A 31 12.09 -8.67 -14.27
CA ARG A 31 13.39 -9.19 -14.75
C ARG A 31 14.08 -8.34 -15.81
N ASN A 32 13.32 -7.53 -16.55
CA ASN A 32 13.82 -6.75 -17.68
C ASN A 32 13.96 -5.25 -17.38
N THR A 33 13.73 -4.83 -16.13
CA THR A 33 13.82 -3.41 -15.76
C THR A 33 15.29 -3.01 -15.62
N PRO A 34 15.77 -1.97 -16.34
CA PRO A 34 17.15 -1.49 -16.20
C PRO A 34 17.45 -1.12 -14.74
N PRO A 35 18.68 -1.36 -14.24
CA PRO A 35 19.07 -1.01 -12.86
C PRO A 35 18.86 0.46 -12.49
N ASN A 36 18.79 1.35 -13.49
CA ASN A 36 18.59 2.78 -13.29
C ASN A 36 17.14 3.20 -12.96
N CYS A 37 16.18 2.27 -13.07
CA CYS A 37 14.77 2.57 -12.81
C CYS A 37 14.41 2.44 -11.33
N PHE A 38 15.34 1.91 -10.52
CA PHE A 38 15.20 1.88 -9.07
C PHE A 38 15.94 3.08 -8.48
N TYR A 39 15.32 3.72 -7.51
CA TYR A 39 16.01 4.72 -6.70
C TYR A 39 17.16 4.02 -5.96
N GLN A 40 18.39 4.31 -6.40
CA GLN A 40 19.60 3.89 -5.72
C GLN A 40 20.18 5.11 -5.01
N ALA A 41 20.09 5.15 -3.69
CA ALA A 41 20.73 6.19 -2.90
C ALA A 41 22.24 6.20 -3.22
N ALA A 42 22.77 7.35 -3.63
CA ALA A 42 24.16 7.50 -4.09
C ALA A 42 25.21 7.18 -2.99
N LYS A 43 24.78 7.03 -1.74
CA LYS A 43 25.60 6.64 -0.60
C LYS A 43 24.69 5.96 0.42
N PRO A 44 25.09 4.83 1.05
CA PRO A 44 24.48 4.44 2.31
C PRO A 44 24.65 5.64 3.25
N SER A 45 23.54 6.19 3.73
CA SER A 45 23.57 7.23 4.75
C SER A 45 24.44 6.71 5.90
N PRO A 46 25.26 7.57 6.54
CA PRO A 46 25.89 7.20 7.80
C PRO A 46 24.80 6.60 8.67
N THR A 47 25.05 5.45 9.30
CA THR A 47 24.14 4.83 10.25
C THR A 47 24.03 5.77 11.45
N VAL A 48 23.26 6.85 11.29
CA VAL A 48 22.86 7.71 12.38
C VAL A 48 21.97 6.82 13.20
N ASN A 49 22.43 6.45 14.38
CA ASN A 49 21.58 5.83 15.37
C ASN A 49 20.57 6.91 15.79
N LEU A 50 19.47 7.00 15.04
CA LEU A 50 18.37 7.95 15.25
C LEU A 50 17.73 7.75 16.64
N SER A 51 18.07 6.65 17.31
CA SER A 51 17.68 6.34 18.69
C SER A 51 18.37 7.24 19.74
N ILE A 52 19.41 8.02 19.40
CA ILE A 52 20.17 8.82 20.37
C ILE A 52 19.47 10.12 20.77
N LYS A 53 18.56 10.65 19.94
CA LYS A 53 17.77 11.84 20.30
C LYS A 53 16.37 11.39 20.71
N PRO A 54 15.86 11.77 21.89
CA PRO A 54 14.46 11.50 22.21
C PRO A 54 13.61 12.29 21.21
N THR A 55 13.00 11.59 20.25
CA THR A 55 12.22 12.20 19.16
C THR A 55 10.92 12.85 19.65
N GLY A 56 10.59 12.69 20.94
CA GLY A 56 9.32 13.13 21.49
C GLY A 56 8.19 12.18 21.11
N PRO A 57 6.95 12.51 21.50
CA PRO A 57 5.77 11.71 21.17
C PRO A 57 5.54 11.65 19.66
N TYR A 58 5.15 10.47 19.15
CA TYR A 58 4.78 10.28 17.76
C TYR A 58 3.27 10.34 17.59
N PHE A 59 2.79 11.15 16.65
CA PHE A 59 1.39 11.09 16.22
C PHE A 59 1.21 9.99 15.17
N ILE A 60 0.26 9.10 15.44
CA ILE A 60 -0.07 7.95 14.63
C ILE A 60 -1.52 8.11 14.12
N TYR A 61 -1.77 7.74 12.87
CA TYR A 61 -3.06 7.89 12.19
C TYR A 61 -3.41 6.64 11.36
N GLY A 62 -4.66 6.54 10.91
CA GLY A 62 -5.12 5.47 10.04
C GLY A 62 -5.09 4.10 10.73
N THR A 63 -4.64 3.05 10.05
CA THR A 63 -4.62 1.67 10.59
C THR A 63 -3.63 1.48 11.74
N LEU A 64 -2.62 2.35 11.84
CA LEU A 64 -1.64 2.29 12.91
C LEU A 64 -2.19 2.80 14.25
N THR A 65 -3.42 3.32 14.31
CA THR A 65 -4.04 3.68 15.60
C THR A 65 -4.48 2.45 16.40
N ASP A 66 -4.41 1.25 15.82
CA ASP A 66 -4.63 -0.01 16.51
C ASP A 66 -3.37 -0.43 17.31
N PRO A 67 -3.44 -0.58 18.64
CA PRO A 67 -2.33 -1.03 19.46
C PRO A 67 -1.72 -2.36 18.97
N CYS A 68 -2.53 -3.28 18.45
CA CYS A 68 -2.03 -4.57 17.95
C CYS A 68 -1.07 -4.37 16.76
N MET A 69 -1.46 -3.53 15.78
CA MET A 69 -0.59 -3.17 14.65
C MET A 69 0.71 -2.54 15.12
N VAL A 70 0.65 -1.61 16.09
CA VAL A 70 1.84 -0.93 16.61
C VAL A 70 2.76 -1.91 17.33
N SER A 71 2.22 -2.81 18.15
CA SER A 71 2.97 -3.87 18.82
C SER A 71 3.67 -4.78 17.81
N GLU A 72 2.97 -5.22 16.76
CA GLU A 72 3.54 -6.11 15.75
C GLU A 72 4.68 -5.46 14.97
N ILE A 73 4.56 -4.17 14.63
CA ILE A 73 5.55 -3.44 13.82
C ILE A 73 6.76 -3.03 14.65
N LEU A 74 6.54 -2.45 15.84
CA LEU A 74 7.61 -1.92 16.68
C LEU A 74 8.23 -2.98 17.59
N ASN A 75 7.51 -4.08 17.84
CA ASN A 75 7.87 -5.14 18.78
C ASN A 75 8.40 -4.60 20.13
N PRO A 76 7.63 -3.75 20.82
CA PRO A 76 8.09 -3.12 22.06
C PRO A 76 8.13 -4.13 23.22
N ASP A 77 9.02 -3.92 24.19
CA ASP A 77 9.14 -4.76 25.39
C ASP A 77 7.86 -4.76 26.26
N LYS A 78 7.02 -3.73 26.12
CA LYS A 78 5.74 -3.54 26.82
C LYS A 78 4.67 -3.15 25.80
N ASP A 79 3.43 -3.56 26.07
CA ASP A 79 2.26 -3.11 25.29
C ASP A 79 2.25 -1.58 25.11
N PRO A 80 2.09 -1.09 23.86
CA PRO A 80 2.13 0.31 23.53
C PRO A 80 0.90 1.02 24.09
N GLU A 81 1.13 2.10 24.85
CA GLU A 81 0.06 2.95 25.37
C GLU A 81 -0.29 4.04 24.35
N LEU A 82 -1.31 3.77 23.54
CA LEU A 82 -1.83 4.75 22.57
C LEU A 82 -2.85 5.67 23.24
N ARG A 83 -2.58 6.97 23.25
CA ARG A 83 -3.49 7.99 23.80
C ARG A 83 -4.23 8.71 22.67
N PRO A 84 -5.57 8.78 22.68
CA PRO A 84 -6.32 9.51 21.66
C PRO A 84 -5.84 10.96 21.52
N ALA A 85 -5.67 11.40 20.29
CA ALA A 85 -5.16 12.72 19.96
C ALA A 85 -5.72 13.21 18.62
N PHE A 86 -5.54 14.51 18.35
CA PHE A 86 -5.84 15.08 17.05
C PHE A 86 -4.79 16.12 16.65
N ILE A 87 -4.62 16.32 15.35
CA ILE A 87 -3.78 17.39 14.79
C ILE A 87 -4.63 18.30 13.90
N GLN A 88 -4.31 19.60 13.90
CA GLN A 88 -4.99 20.61 13.09
C GLN A 88 -4.11 21.08 11.93
N GLY A 89 -4.73 21.50 10.82
CA GLY A 89 -4.01 21.97 9.63
C GLY A 89 -3.45 20.85 8.75
N TYR A 90 -3.94 19.63 8.95
CA TYR A 90 -3.61 18.47 8.12
C TYR A 90 -4.88 17.79 7.62
N GLU A 91 -4.78 17.11 6.49
CA GLU A 91 -5.83 16.25 5.94
C GLU A 91 -5.25 14.92 5.46
N CYS A 92 -6.06 13.87 5.50
CA CYS A 92 -5.71 12.58 4.93
C CYS A 92 -6.04 12.55 3.43
N LYS A 93 -5.06 12.23 2.59
CA LYS A 93 -5.25 11.94 1.16
C LYS A 93 -4.84 10.51 0.83
N MET A 94 -5.35 9.99 -0.28
CA MET A 94 -4.96 8.68 -0.78
C MET A 94 -3.79 8.81 -1.75
N TRP A 95 -2.74 8.04 -1.51
CA TRP A 95 -1.63 7.81 -2.43
C TRP A 95 -1.63 6.33 -2.84
N GLY A 96 -2.40 6.04 -3.91
CA GLY A 96 -2.74 4.67 -4.26
C GLY A 96 -3.65 4.05 -3.19
N GLN A 97 -3.21 2.95 -2.57
CA GLN A 97 -3.93 2.26 -1.49
C GLN A 97 -3.56 2.75 -0.08
N TYR A 98 -2.62 3.69 0.04
CA TYR A 98 -2.11 4.16 1.32
C TYR A 98 -2.66 5.55 1.65
N THR A 99 -3.11 5.74 2.89
CA THR A 99 -3.46 7.07 3.39
C THR A 99 -2.20 7.83 3.77
N VAL A 100 -2.13 9.10 3.39
CA VAL A 100 -1.03 10.01 3.72
C VAL A 100 -1.56 11.27 4.36
N LEU A 101 -0.87 11.75 5.40
CA LEU A 101 -1.08 13.08 5.95
C LEU A 101 -0.43 14.13 5.07
N VAL A 102 -1.21 15.12 4.65
CA VAL A 102 -0.70 16.30 3.94
C VAL A 102 -1.13 17.57 4.65
N VAL A 103 -0.35 18.64 4.49
CA VAL A 103 -0.71 19.96 5.01
C VAL A 103 -1.97 20.44 4.28
N ALA A 104 -2.97 20.86 5.06
CA ALA A 104 -4.21 21.41 4.55
C ALA A 104 -4.14 22.95 4.54
N PHE A 105 -4.77 23.57 3.55
CA PHE A 105 -4.92 25.03 3.48
C PHE A 105 -6.10 25.55 4.32
N SER A 106 -6.94 24.64 4.81
CA SER A 106 -8.10 24.91 5.66
C SER A 106 -7.89 24.36 7.07
N VAL A 107 -8.72 24.80 8.01
CA VAL A 107 -8.70 24.30 9.40
C VAL A 107 -9.39 22.94 9.45
N THR A 108 -8.67 21.90 9.01
CA THR A 108 -9.08 20.51 9.10
C THR A 108 -8.45 19.84 10.31
N VAL A 109 -9.11 18.81 10.82
CA VAL A 109 -8.67 18.02 11.97
C VAL A 109 -8.51 16.58 11.53
N VAL A 110 -7.41 15.95 11.92
CA VAL A 110 -7.22 14.51 11.78
C VAL A 110 -7.11 13.89 13.16
N GLU A 111 -7.98 12.93 13.44
CA GLU A 111 -7.95 12.12 14.65
C GLU A 111 -6.92 10.98 14.51
N GLY A 112 -6.34 10.62 15.64
CA GLY A 112 -5.35 9.56 15.73
C GLY A 112 -4.98 9.30 17.18
N SER A 113 -3.75 8.85 17.38
CA SER A 113 -3.21 8.54 18.70
C SER A 113 -1.78 9.06 18.84
N VAL A 114 -1.38 9.36 20.08
CA VAL A 114 0.01 9.63 20.44
C VAL A 114 0.60 8.39 21.09
N TYR A 115 1.77 7.98 20.58
CA TYR A 115 2.66 6.98 21.15
C TYR A 115 3.88 7.67 21.78
#